data_AF-A0A1A8L8N7-F1
#
_entry.id   AF-A0A1A8L8N7-F1
#
_cell.length_a   1.000
_cell.length_b   1.000
_cell.length_c   1.000
_cell.angle_alpha   90.00
_cell.angle_beta   90.00
_cell.angle_gamma   90.00
#
_symmetry.space_group_name_H-M   'P 1'
#
loop_
_entity.id
_entity.type
_entity.pdbx_description
1 polymer ?
#
loop_
_entity_poly.entity_id
_entity_poly.type
_entity_poly.pdbx_seq_one_letter_code
_entity_poly.pdbx_strand_id
1 'polypeptide(L)'
;MSIHTLLRCSIRARRRPLVTSLSNHRALSGAEAVNALRPFYFAVHPDFFGQHPREREVNENSLKRLNSYLEKLQKPGSDGVRPTKLTFYVRDTKTMSDDQADLLSSGFRPVSFTLHTKDVLSTVMNVLASCSLPIEHMKRLLERSEASKGPAEVLFYRPIRWDKSYYTFTGFRDPEQELEQARRVEPTLGLWLRNNEPDAAKKHSASLPRREELSRLRRELCQSFDLADIRWQRSWGVAHKCCQLQSLSRLSYQNPEALINLQGHTVVFADQSGMNASGHVMLGSMDVHHQWAEVRSCSRLWLHRPSGFWFLTS
;
A
#
# COMPACT_ATOMS: atom_id res chain seq x y z
N MET A 1 57.77 38.14 -12.99
CA MET A 1 56.71 38.33 -11.97
C MET A 1 55.39 37.93 -12.64
N SER A 2 55.03 36.64 -12.63
CA SER A 2 54.17 36.01 -11.61
C SER A 2 52.68 36.26 -11.91
N ILE A 3 51.69 35.36 -11.87
CA ILE A 3 51.54 33.91 -11.61
C ILE A 3 50.06 33.58 -12.00
N HIS A 4 49.82 32.41 -12.60
CA HIS A 4 48.61 31.55 -12.57
C HIS A 4 47.18 32.09 -12.81
N THR A 5 46.45 31.41 -13.71
CA THR A 5 45.36 30.50 -13.25
C THR A 5 45.15 29.33 -14.23
N LEU A 6 45.16 28.13 -13.67
CA LEU A 6 45.16 26.83 -14.34
C LEU A 6 43.74 26.37 -14.69
N LEU A 7 43.46 26.09 -15.96
CA LEU A 7 42.29 25.29 -16.38
C LEU A 7 42.61 23.80 -16.19
N ARG A 8 41.99 23.19 -15.18
CA ARG A 8 42.08 21.75 -14.87
C ARG A 8 41.22 20.95 -15.83
N CYS A 9 41.85 20.21 -16.74
CA CYS A 9 41.28 19.03 -17.40
C CYS A 9 40.94 17.97 -16.34
N SER A 10 39.67 17.52 -16.30
CA SER A 10 39.24 16.41 -15.45
C SER A 10 38.85 15.22 -16.34
N ILE A 11 39.78 14.28 -16.52
CA ILE A 11 39.54 12.99 -17.18
C ILE A 11 38.73 12.11 -16.21
N ARG A 12 37.49 11.79 -16.58
CA ARG A 12 36.63 10.88 -15.81
C ARG A 12 36.99 9.43 -16.12
N ALA A 13 37.90 8.85 -15.35
CA ALA A 13 38.23 7.43 -15.40
C ALA A 13 37.01 6.57 -14.99
N ARG A 14 36.46 5.84 -15.95
CA ARG A 14 35.33 4.93 -15.77
C ARG A 14 35.85 3.59 -15.21
N ARG A 15 35.83 3.42 -13.88
CA ARG A 15 36.15 2.13 -13.24
C ARG A 15 35.06 1.11 -13.58
N ARG A 16 35.43 0.03 -14.29
CA ARG A 16 34.62 -1.19 -14.42
C ARG A 16 34.89 -2.07 -13.18
N PRO A 17 33.88 -2.61 -12.49
CA PRO A 17 34.11 -3.62 -11.48
C PRO A 17 34.38 -4.98 -12.15
N LEU A 18 35.57 -5.54 -11.91
CA LEU A 18 35.86 -6.95 -12.13
C LEU A 18 35.09 -7.76 -11.09
N VAL A 19 34.05 -8.47 -11.52
CA VAL A 19 33.35 -9.46 -10.69
C VAL A 19 34.11 -10.77 -10.83
N THR A 20 34.87 -11.14 -9.81
CA THR A 20 35.40 -12.49 -9.65
C THR A 20 34.25 -13.43 -9.29
N SER A 21 33.83 -14.28 -10.21
CA SER A 21 32.83 -15.31 -9.94
C SER A 21 33.45 -16.40 -9.07
N LEU A 22 33.22 -16.35 -7.76
CA LEU A 22 33.40 -17.51 -6.91
C LEU A 22 32.28 -18.50 -7.24
N SER A 23 32.67 -19.70 -7.66
CA SER A 23 31.78 -20.83 -7.92
C SER A 23 31.09 -21.25 -6.62
N ASN A 24 29.98 -20.60 -6.30
CA ASN A 24 29.11 -21.03 -5.21
C ASN A 24 28.32 -22.25 -5.69
N HIS A 25 28.79 -23.45 -5.36
CA HIS A 25 27.90 -24.61 -5.33
C HIS A 25 26.71 -24.25 -4.45
N ARG A 26 25.49 -24.37 -4.98
CA ARG A 26 24.26 -24.04 -4.27
C ARG A 26 24.17 -24.91 -3.01
N ALA A 27 24.33 -24.30 -1.83
CA ALA A 27 24.08 -24.98 -0.57
C ALA A 27 22.60 -25.42 -0.53
N LEU A 28 22.34 -26.67 -0.16
CA LEU A 28 20.97 -27.18 -0.04
C LEU A 28 20.17 -26.33 0.95
N SER A 29 18.95 -25.96 0.57
CA SER A 29 18.02 -25.28 1.49
C SER A 29 17.62 -26.22 2.62
N GLY A 30 17.30 -25.68 3.79
CA GLY A 30 16.88 -26.50 4.94
C GLY A 30 15.69 -27.40 4.65
N ALA A 31 14.75 -26.95 3.82
CA ALA A 31 13.61 -27.77 3.37
C ALA A 31 14.04 -28.95 2.48
N GLU A 32 15.05 -28.75 1.63
CA GLU A 32 15.58 -29.80 0.76
C GLU A 32 16.35 -30.86 1.58
N ALA A 33 17.11 -30.43 2.60
CA ALA A 33 17.81 -31.32 3.51
C ALA A 33 16.84 -32.19 4.34
N VAL A 34 15.75 -31.61 4.85
CA VAL A 34 14.71 -32.36 5.58
C VAL A 34 13.99 -33.36 4.67
N ASN A 35 13.68 -32.95 3.43
CA ASN A 35 13.04 -33.83 2.44
C ASN A 35 13.94 -35.03 2.09
N ALA A 36 15.25 -34.80 1.94
CA ALA A 36 16.23 -35.84 1.65
C ALA A 36 16.44 -36.82 2.82
N LEU A 37 16.35 -36.33 4.07
CA LEU A 37 16.44 -37.16 5.27
C LEU A 37 15.14 -37.92 5.59
N ARG A 38 14.06 -37.74 4.83
CA ARG A 38 12.77 -38.41 5.10
C ARG A 38 12.89 -39.94 5.22
N PRO A 39 13.61 -40.66 4.34
CA PRO A 39 13.82 -42.12 4.50
C PRO A 39 14.54 -42.47 5.80
N PHE A 40 15.48 -41.62 6.24
CA PHE A 40 16.17 -41.78 7.51
C PHE A 40 15.23 -41.60 8.69
N TYR A 41 14.44 -40.52 8.72
CA TYR A 41 13.46 -40.30 9.78
C TYR A 41 12.47 -41.46 9.91
N PHE A 42 11.98 -42.01 8.80
CA PHE A 42 11.12 -43.20 8.85
C PHE A 42 11.79 -44.44 9.44
N ALA A 43 13.12 -44.52 9.44
CA ALA A 43 13.85 -45.67 9.96
C ALA A 43 14.21 -45.54 11.45
N VAL A 44 14.30 -44.31 11.96
CA VAL A 44 14.77 -44.02 13.34
C VAL A 44 13.74 -43.29 14.22
N HIS A 45 12.53 -43.02 13.72
CA HIS A 45 11.53 -42.24 14.47
C HIS A 45 11.17 -42.91 15.80
N PRO A 46 11.19 -42.19 16.94
CA PRO A 46 10.92 -42.75 18.27
C PRO A 46 9.59 -43.52 18.41
N ASP A 47 8.57 -43.13 17.65
CA ASP A 47 7.23 -43.76 17.67
C ASP A 47 7.26 -45.24 17.26
N PHE A 48 8.25 -45.66 16.46
CA PHE A 48 8.40 -47.06 16.06
C PHE A 48 9.06 -47.93 17.15
N PHE A 49 9.54 -47.32 18.23
CA PHE A 49 10.25 -47.99 19.33
C PHE A 49 9.41 -48.03 20.62
N GLY A 50 8.07 -48.01 20.51
CA GLY A 50 7.18 -48.01 21.68
C GLY A 50 7.39 -49.20 22.63
N GLN A 51 7.82 -50.36 22.10
CA GLN A 51 8.12 -51.56 22.87
C GLN A 51 9.57 -51.58 23.43
N HIS A 52 10.40 -50.59 23.07
CA HIS A 52 11.84 -50.52 23.31
C HIS A 52 12.24 -49.15 23.89
N PRO A 53 12.01 -48.92 25.20
CA PRO A 53 12.16 -47.59 25.81
C PRO A 53 13.60 -47.06 25.79
N ARG A 54 14.61 -47.94 25.88
CA ARG A 54 16.03 -47.55 25.84
C ARG A 54 16.44 -47.06 24.45
N GLU A 55 16.06 -47.80 23.42
CA GLU A 55 16.34 -47.49 22.03
C GLU A 55 15.60 -46.24 21.57
N ARG A 56 14.35 -46.06 22.04
CA ARG A 56 13.55 -44.85 21.85
C ARG A 56 14.25 -43.61 22.39
N GLU A 57 14.72 -43.67 23.64
CA GLU A 57 15.40 -42.54 24.29
C GLU A 57 16.71 -42.17 23.58
N VAL A 58 17.50 -43.17 23.18
CA VAL A 58 18.73 -42.95 22.41
C VAL A 58 18.45 -42.28 21.07
N ASN A 59 17.43 -42.73 20.33
CA ASN A 59 17.04 -42.13 19.06
C ASN A 59 16.52 -40.71 19.23
N GLU A 60 15.70 -40.44 20.24
CA GLU A 60 15.19 -39.09 20.51
C GLU A 60 16.32 -38.11 20.82
N ASN A 61 17.25 -38.50 21.70
CA ASN A 61 18.40 -37.68 22.07
C ASN A 61 19.35 -37.45 20.88
N SER A 62 19.59 -38.48 20.07
CA SER A 62 20.43 -38.37 18.88
C SER A 62 19.77 -37.54 17.77
N LEU A 63 18.45 -37.60 17.59
CA LEU A 63 17.71 -36.76 16.63
C LEU A 63 17.76 -35.28 17.03
N LYS A 64 17.59 -34.95 18.32
CA LYS A 64 17.73 -33.58 18.83
C LYS A 64 19.13 -33.02 18.54
N ARG A 65 20.16 -33.84 18.76
CA ARG A 65 21.57 -33.47 18.49
C ARG A 65 21.85 -33.29 17.00
N LEU A 66 21.28 -34.15 16.13
CA LEU A 66 21.39 -34.04 14.67
C LEU A 66 20.71 -32.75 14.16
N ASN A 67 19.49 -32.46 14.61
CA ASN A 67 18.75 -31.27 14.18
C ASN A 67 19.47 -29.99 14.61
N SER A 68 19.95 -29.95 15.86
CA SER A 68 20.78 -28.82 16.34
C SER A 68 22.06 -28.65 15.51
N TYR A 69 22.68 -29.74 15.06
CA TYR A 69 23.85 -29.71 14.18
C TYR A 69 23.50 -29.13 12.80
N LEU A 70 22.39 -29.57 12.18
CA LEU A 70 21.94 -29.07 10.87
C LEU A 70 21.52 -27.59 10.91
N GLU A 71 20.85 -27.14 11.97
CA GLU A 71 20.48 -25.72 12.14
C GLU A 71 21.71 -24.82 12.26
N LYS A 72 22.76 -25.28 12.96
CA LYS A 72 24.03 -24.54 13.08
C LYS A 72 24.74 -24.41 11.74
N LEU A 73 24.64 -25.42 10.87
CA LEU A 73 25.21 -25.38 9.52
C LEU A 73 24.46 -24.45 8.58
N GLN A 74 23.15 -24.26 8.76
CA GLN A 74 22.32 -23.40 7.90
C GLN A 74 22.41 -21.91 8.24
N LYS A 75 22.89 -21.55 9.44
CA LYS A 75 23.04 -20.15 9.87
C LYS A 75 24.37 -19.57 9.35
N PRO A 76 24.36 -18.52 8.51
CA PRO A 76 25.59 -17.88 8.05
C PRO A 76 26.31 -17.19 9.22
N GLY A 77 27.58 -17.54 9.46
CA GLY A 77 28.42 -16.90 10.48
C GLY A 77 28.62 -17.68 11.79
N SER A 78 28.27 -18.97 11.85
CA SER A 78 28.57 -19.83 13.00
C SER A 78 30.02 -20.33 12.96
N ASP A 79 30.77 -20.08 14.04
CA ASP A 79 32.10 -20.65 14.26
C ASP A 79 32.06 -22.19 14.18
N GLY A 80 33.11 -22.78 13.60
CA GLY A 80 33.18 -24.18 13.15
C GLY A 80 32.47 -25.18 14.06
N VAL A 81 31.56 -25.97 13.46
CA VAL A 81 30.78 -26.97 14.19
C VAL A 81 31.71 -28.09 14.69
N ARG A 82 31.63 -28.39 15.99
CA ARG A 82 32.43 -29.46 16.61
C ARG A 82 31.95 -30.83 16.13
N PRO A 83 32.86 -31.77 15.83
CA PRO A 83 32.47 -33.11 15.45
C PRO A 83 31.58 -33.77 16.49
N THR A 84 30.43 -34.30 16.07
CA THR A 84 29.42 -34.84 16.98
C THR A 84 29.20 -36.31 16.70
N LYS A 85 29.50 -37.17 17.68
CA LYS A 85 29.20 -38.61 17.65
C LYS A 85 27.72 -38.85 17.95
N LEU A 86 27.03 -39.50 17.04
CA LEU A 86 25.61 -39.87 17.14
C LEU A 86 25.47 -41.40 17.06
N THR A 87 24.50 -41.92 17.78
CA THR A 87 24.15 -43.34 17.79
C THR A 87 22.66 -43.47 17.57
N PHE A 88 22.27 -44.24 16.56
CA PHE A 88 20.88 -44.50 16.20
C PHE A 88 20.62 -46.01 16.17
N TYR A 89 19.41 -46.40 16.57
CA TYR A 89 18.85 -47.71 16.31
C TYR A 89 17.99 -47.59 15.05
N VAL A 90 18.35 -48.34 14.01
CA VAL A 90 17.71 -48.30 12.68
C VAL A 90 16.94 -49.60 12.47
N ARG A 91 15.68 -49.52 12.07
CA ARG A 91 14.91 -50.71 11.64
C ARG A 91 15.38 -51.17 10.26
N ASP A 92 15.69 -52.46 10.10
CA ASP A 92 15.96 -53.02 8.77
C ASP A 92 14.61 -53.28 8.09
N THR A 93 14.32 -52.59 6.98
CA THR A 93 13.06 -52.77 6.24
C THR A 93 13.16 -53.83 5.14
N LYS A 94 14.28 -54.58 5.08
CA LYS A 94 14.39 -55.72 4.17
C LYS A 94 13.57 -56.88 4.73
N THR A 95 12.57 -57.26 3.94
CA THR A 95 11.69 -58.42 4.05
C THR A 95 12.25 -59.57 4.88
N MET A 96 11.50 -59.95 5.91
CA MET A 96 11.55 -61.26 6.55
C MET A 96 11.43 -62.33 5.47
N SER A 97 12.54 -62.96 5.11
CA SER A 97 12.52 -64.31 4.57
C SER A 97 12.58 -65.25 5.77
N ASP A 98 11.54 -66.06 5.88
CA ASP A 98 11.32 -67.11 6.87
C ASP A 98 12.55 -68.03 6.98
N ASP A 99 12.99 -68.24 8.22
CA ASP A 99 13.47 -69.49 8.80
C ASP A 99 14.63 -69.27 9.81
N GLN A 100 14.36 -69.80 11.01
CA GLN A 100 15.23 -69.95 12.19
C GLN A 100 15.45 -68.70 13.07
N ALA A 101 14.59 -68.63 14.08
CA ALA A 101 14.86 -67.97 15.34
C ALA A 101 15.99 -68.70 16.09
N ASP A 102 17.05 -67.97 16.44
CA ASP A 102 17.82 -68.24 17.65
C ASP A 102 18.38 -66.92 18.22
N LEU A 103 17.78 -66.53 19.33
CA LEU A 103 18.34 -65.84 20.49
C LEU A 103 19.41 -64.76 20.21
N LEU A 104 18.99 -63.49 20.41
CA LEU A 104 19.78 -62.24 20.49
C LEU A 104 19.87 -61.40 19.21
N SER A 105 18.78 -60.77 18.77
CA SER A 105 18.82 -59.42 18.17
C SER A 105 17.42 -58.86 18.04
N SER A 106 17.07 -57.90 18.90
CA SER A 106 16.02 -56.93 18.62
C SER A 106 16.19 -56.46 17.16
N GLY A 107 15.14 -56.40 16.35
CA GLY A 107 15.17 -56.14 14.89
C GLY A 107 15.71 -54.77 14.46
N PHE A 108 16.58 -54.17 15.27
CA PHE A 108 17.18 -52.87 15.12
C PHE A 108 18.71 -52.98 15.08
N ARG A 109 19.28 -52.38 14.04
CA ARG A 109 20.73 -52.25 13.87
C ARG A 109 21.21 -51.00 14.60
N PRO A 110 22.12 -51.10 15.59
CA PRO A 110 22.79 -49.94 16.15
C PRO A 110 23.80 -49.40 15.12
N VAL A 111 23.65 -48.14 14.75
CA VAL A 111 24.53 -47.43 13.83
C VAL A 111 25.12 -46.24 14.57
N SER A 112 26.44 -46.23 14.73
CA SER A 112 27.16 -45.12 15.34
C SER A 112 28.09 -44.47 14.33
N PHE A 113 27.95 -43.16 14.14
CA PHE A 113 28.81 -42.39 13.24
C PHE A 113 29.07 -40.99 13.80
N THR A 114 30.12 -40.37 13.28
CA THR A 114 30.62 -39.06 13.70
C THR A 114 30.47 -38.07 12.55
N LEU A 115 29.74 -36.98 12.79
CA LEU A 115 29.59 -35.90 11.83
C LEU A 115 30.77 -34.95 11.95
N HIS A 116 31.57 -34.83 10.87
CA HIS A 116 32.76 -33.96 10.82
C HIS A 116 32.61 -32.80 9.82
N THR A 117 31.55 -32.80 9.02
CA THR A 117 31.42 -31.98 7.81
C THR A 117 30.82 -30.61 8.09
N LYS A 118 31.38 -29.57 7.43
CA LYS A 118 30.91 -28.17 7.49
C LYS A 118 29.83 -27.83 6.44
N ASP A 119 29.47 -28.79 5.60
CA ASP A 119 28.48 -28.63 4.53
C ASP A 119 27.25 -29.50 4.79
N VAL A 120 26.06 -28.96 4.50
CA VAL A 120 24.77 -29.60 4.74
C VAL A 120 24.60 -30.82 3.84
N LEU A 121 24.98 -30.72 2.56
CA LEU A 121 24.83 -31.81 1.60
C LEU A 121 25.71 -33.00 1.96
N SER A 122 26.98 -32.73 2.27
CA SER A 122 27.93 -33.75 2.70
C SER A 122 27.48 -34.44 4.01
N THR A 123 26.86 -33.67 4.93
CA THR A 123 26.32 -34.20 6.19
C THR A 123 25.14 -35.14 5.95
N VAL A 124 24.19 -34.75 5.10
CA VAL A 124 23.03 -35.60 4.75
C VAL A 124 23.46 -36.88 4.05
N MET A 125 24.44 -36.80 3.15
CA MET A 125 25.03 -37.97 2.49
C MET A 125 25.69 -38.93 3.48
N ASN A 126 26.48 -38.41 4.41
CA ASN A 126 27.14 -39.22 5.43
C ASN A 126 26.14 -39.93 6.35
N VAL A 127 25.03 -39.27 6.71
CA VAL A 127 23.95 -39.87 7.52
C VAL A 127 23.27 -41.02 6.77
N LEU A 128 22.86 -40.79 5.52
CA LEU A 128 22.17 -41.79 4.71
C LEU A 128 23.08 -42.99 4.38
N ALA A 129 24.34 -42.74 4.05
CA ALA A 129 25.34 -43.78 3.82
C ALA A 129 25.58 -44.63 5.08
N SER A 130 25.74 -43.98 6.24
CA SER A 130 25.95 -44.67 7.52
C SER A 130 24.76 -45.56 7.89
N CYS A 131 23.55 -45.18 7.50
CA CYS A 131 22.33 -45.94 7.75
C CYS A 131 21.99 -46.95 6.63
N SER A 132 22.88 -47.15 5.65
CA SER A 132 22.66 -48.04 4.48
C SER A 132 21.39 -47.71 3.68
N LEU A 133 21.02 -46.43 3.60
CA LEU A 133 19.83 -45.95 2.88
C LEU A 133 20.18 -45.44 1.47
N PRO A 134 19.25 -45.51 0.49
CA PRO A 134 19.52 -45.11 -0.89
C PRO A 134 19.90 -43.63 -1.05
N ILE A 135 21.02 -43.37 -1.73
CA ILE A 135 21.58 -42.02 -1.97
C ILE A 135 21.25 -41.52 -3.39
N GLU A 136 20.75 -42.39 -4.28
CA GLU A 136 20.42 -42.12 -5.69
C GLU A 136 19.63 -40.82 -5.93
N HIS A 137 18.66 -40.50 -5.07
CA HIS A 137 17.82 -39.32 -5.22
C HIS A 137 18.58 -38.00 -5.04
N MET A 138 19.70 -38.02 -4.30
CA MET A 138 20.57 -36.85 -4.11
C MET A 138 21.70 -36.78 -5.13
N LYS A 139 22.19 -37.93 -5.61
CA LYS A 139 23.22 -37.98 -6.66
C LYS A 139 22.73 -37.29 -7.95
N ARG A 140 21.45 -37.47 -8.28
CA ARG A 140 20.78 -36.76 -9.39
C ARG A 140 20.72 -35.23 -9.21
N LEU A 141 20.70 -34.72 -7.97
CA LEU A 141 20.74 -33.27 -7.69
C LEU A 141 22.15 -32.69 -7.91
N LEU A 142 23.20 -33.43 -7.56
CA LEU A 142 24.59 -33.07 -7.89
C LEU A 142 24.84 -33.10 -9.39
N GLU A 143 24.38 -34.15 -10.08
CA GLU A 143 24.54 -34.28 -11.53
C GLU A 143 23.78 -33.18 -12.28
N ARG A 144 22.63 -32.73 -11.78
CA ARG A 144 21.87 -31.59 -12.33
C ARG A 144 22.53 -30.23 -12.05
N SER A 145 23.29 -30.12 -10.95
CA SER A 145 24.13 -28.95 -10.64
C SER A 145 25.39 -28.89 -11.52
N GLU A 146 26.00 -30.03 -11.85
CA GLU A 146 27.19 -30.13 -12.70
C GLU A 146 26.84 -29.98 -14.20
N ALA A 147 25.68 -30.49 -14.64
CA ALA A 147 25.22 -30.40 -16.02
C ALA A 147 24.66 -29.01 -16.39
N SER A 148 24.35 -28.15 -15.42
CA SER A 148 23.87 -26.79 -15.65
C SER A 148 25.01 -25.76 -15.77
N LYS A 149 26.02 -26.03 -16.60
CA LYS A 149 26.99 -25.01 -17.07
C LYS A 149 26.47 -24.22 -18.28
N GLY A 150 25.15 -24.10 -18.42
CA GLY A 150 24.52 -23.11 -19.30
C GLY A 150 24.43 -21.75 -18.60
N PRO A 151 24.25 -20.63 -19.33
CA PRO A 151 23.98 -19.35 -18.70
C PRO A 151 22.80 -19.54 -17.76
N ALA A 152 22.99 -19.19 -16.49
CA ALA A 152 22.04 -19.40 -15.41
C ALA A 152 20.61 -19.21 -15.92
N GLU A 153 19.83 -20.29 -15.93
CA GLU A 153 18.42 -20.24 -16.27
C GLU A 153 17.79 -19.32 -15.22
N VAL A 154 17.63 -18.05 -15.60
CA VAL A 154 17.02 -17.03 -14.77
C VAL A 154 15.64 -17.59 -14.48
N LEU A 155 15.44 -18.07 -13.24
CA LEU A 155 14.12 -18.42 -12.75
C LEU A 155 13.20 -17.29 -13.18
N PHE A 156 12.24 -17.59 -14.06
CA PHE A 156 11.24 -16.62 -14.48
C PHE A 156 10.40 -16.28 -13.26
N TYR A 157 10.91 -15.38 -12.43
CA TYR A 157 10.17 -14.75 -11.37
C TYR A 157 9.19 -13.81 -12.07
N ARG A 158 8.03 -14.34 -12.46
CA ARG A 158 6.89 -13.50 -12.80
C ARG A 158 6.38 -12.93 -11.48
N PRO A 159 6.47 -11.61 -11.26
CA PRO A 159 5.85 -11.00 -10.10
C PRO A 159 4.35 -11.33 -10.14
N ILE A 160 3.80 -11.83 -9.03
CA ILE A 160 2.36 -12.04 -8.90
C ILE A 160 1.71 -10.67 -9.00
N ARG A 161 1.00 -10.42 -10.11
CA ARG A 161 0.20 -9.21 -10.30
C ARG A 161 -1.23 -9.53 -9.93
N TRP A 162 -1.69 -8.99 -8.80
CA TRP A 162 -3.09 -9.04 -8.44
C TRP A 162 -3.90 -8.06 -9.31
N ASP A 163 -5.14 -8.42 -9.59
CA ASP A 163 -6.07 -7.51 -10.26
C ASP A 163 -6.42 -6.31 -9.37
N LYS A 164 -6.79 -5.16 -9.96
CA LYS A 164 -7.13 -3.93 -9.21
C LYS A 164 -8.27 -4.15 -8.21
N SER A 165 -9.17 -5.07 -8.50
CA SER A 165 -10.26 -5.46 -7.60
C SER A 165 -9.77 -6.03 -6.26
N TYR A 166 -8.66 -6.76 -6.24
CA TYR A 166 -8.06 -7.32 -5.01
C TYR A 166 -7.64 -6.21 -4.05
N TYR A 167 -6.95 -5.18 -4.54
CA TYR A 167 -6.50 -4.04 -3.72
C TYR A 167 -7.69 -3.21 -3.20
N THR A 168 -8.72 -3.05 -4.03
CA THR A 168 -9.95 -2.35 -3.64
C THR A 168 -10.70 -3.10 -2.54
N PHE A 169 -10.75 -4.43 -2.61
CA PHE A 169 -11.46 -5.28 -1.65
C PHE A 169 -10.68 -5.48 -0.34
N THR A 170 -9.37 -5.65 -0.42
CA THR A 170 -8.52 -5.92 0.75
C THR A 170 -8.04 -4.65 1.46
N GLY A 171 -8.17 -3.49 0.82
CA GLY A 171 -7.63 -2.23 1.33
C GLY A 171 -6.10 -2.11 1.26
N PHE A 172 -5.41 -3.11 0.73
CA PHE A 172 -3.98 -3.00 0.42
C PHE A 172 -3.77 -2.00 -0.73
N ARG A 173 -2.71 -1.19 -0.66
CA ARG A 173 -2.35 -0.28 -1.75
C ARG A 173 -1.79 -1.06 -2.93
N ASP A 174 -2.20 -0.67 -4.13
CA ASP A 174 -1.68 -1.22 -5.39
C ASP A 174 -0.23 -0.72 -5.60
N PRO A 175 0.76 -1.62 -5.69
CA PRO A 175 2.15 -1.26 -5.96
C PRO A 175 2.34 -0.48 -7.27
N GLU A 176 1.51 -0.73 -8.28
CA GLU A 176 1.55 0.03 -9.54
C GLU A 176 1.06 1.47 -9.33
N GLN A 177 0.04 1.65 -8.49
CA GLN A 177 -0.47 2.98 -8.15
C GLN A 177 0.56 3.77 -7.31
N GLU A 178 1.29 3.13 -6.41
CA GLU A 178 2.41 3.76 -5.70
C GLU A 178 3.53 4.16 -6.64
N LEU A 179 3.86 3.31 -7.63
CA LEU A 179 4.86 3.62 -8.64
C LEU A 179 4.41 4.78 -9.54
N GLU A 180 3.14 4.82 -9.94
CA GLU A 180 2.56 5.94 -10.70
C GLU A 180 2.55 7.23 -9.88
N GLN A 181 2.22 7.17 -8.59
CA GLN A 181 2.26 8.33 -7.69
C GLN A 181 3.70 8.80 -7.44
N ALA A 182 4.66 7.89 -7.25
CA ALA A 182 6.07 8.24 -7.11
C ALA A 182 6.69 8.76 -8.42
N ARG A 183 6.21 8.28 -9.57
CA ARG A 183 6.56 8.78 -10.91
C ARG A 183 5.95 10.14 -11.20
N ARG A 184 4.78 10.43 -10.63
CA ARG A 184 4.24 11.80 -10.56
C ARG A 184 5.11 12.57 -9.59
N VAL A 185 6.25 13.06 -10.09
CA VAL A 185 6.95 14.17 -9.47
C VAL A 185 5.89 15.24 -9.22
N GLU A 186 5.55 15.48 -7.95
CA GLU A 186 4.63 16.55 -7.60
C GLU A 186 5.20 17.80 -8.27
N PRO A 187 4.49 18.39 -9.26
CA PRO A 187 5.04 19.52 -9.95
C PRO A 187 5.29 20.58 -8.89
N THR A 188 6.54 21.02 -8.75
CA THR A 188 6.88 22.14 -7.87
C THR A 188 5.85 23.23 -8.11
N LEU A 189 5.32 23.85 -7.06
CA LEU A 189 4.26 24.86 -7.17
C LEU A 189 4.52 25.87 -8.30
N GLY A 190 5.79 26.27 -8.50
CA GLY A 190 6.20 27.14 -9.61
C GLY A 190 5.98 26.57 -11.02
N LEU A 191 6.25 25.28 -11.26
CA LEU A 191 5.96 24.62 -12.54
C LEU A 191 4.45 24.49 -12.76
N TRP A 192 3.71 24.12 -11.71
CA TRP A 192 2.25 24.05 -11.79
C TRP A 192 1.63 25.42 -12.11
N LEU A 193 2.08 26.48 -11.43
CA LEU A 193 1.61 27.84 -11.70
C LEU A 193 1.89 28.27 -13.13
N ARG A 194 3.11 28.09 -13.64
CA ARG A 194 3.45 28.43 -15.03
C ARG A 194 2.61 27.67 -16.05
N ASN A 195 2.32 26.40 -15.80
CA ASN A 195 1.49 25.59 -16.69
C ASN A 195 0.02 26.01 -16.68
N ASN A 196 -0.50 26.51 -15.55
CA ASN A 196 -1.91 26.87 -15.38
C ASN A 196 -2.18 28.38 -15.57
N GLU A 197 -1.16 29.23 -15.52
CA GLU A 197 -1.24 30.68 -15.72
C GLU A 197 -1.99 31.09 -17.00
N PRO A 198 -1.66 30.57 -18.20
CA PRO A 198 -2.34 31.00 -19.43
C PRO A 198 -3.83 30.62 -19.43
N ASP A 199 -4.18 29.45 -18.90
CA ASP A 199 -5.57 29.01 -18.79
C ASP A 199 -6.35 29.83 -17.76
N ALA A 200 -5.72 30.15 -16.63
CA ALA A 200 -6.29 31.01 -15.60
C ALA A 200 -6.52 32.43 -16.14
N ALA A 201 -5.56 33.00 -16.87
CA ALA A 201 -5.66 34.29 -17.53
C ALA A 201 -6.79 34.29 -18.57
N LYS A 202 -6.86 33.27 -19.43
CA LYS A 202 -7.94 33.10 -20.40
C LYS A 202 -9.32 33.03 -19.72
N LYS A 203 -9.46 32.24 -18.66
CA LYS A 203 -10.70 32.13 -17.86
C LYS A 203 -11.05 33.45 -17.17
N HIS A 204 -10.05 34.19 -16.68
CA HIS A 204 -10.24 35.50 -16.07
C HIS A 204 -10.78 36.50 -17.09
N SER A 205 -10.11 36.66 -18.24
CA SER A 205 -10.52 37.54 -19.33
C SER A 205 -11.92 37.20 -19.85
N ALA A 206 -12.22 35.91 -20.04
CA ALA A 206 -13.55 35.45 -20.44
C ALA A 206 -14.63 35.71 -19.37
N SER A 207 -14.24 35.94 -18.11
CA SER A 207 -15.17 36.28 -17.03
C SER A 207 -15.42 37.79 -16.87
N LEU A 208 -14.55 38.65 -17.42
CA LEU A 208 -14.64 40.10 -17.24
C LEU A 208 -16.00 40.68 -17.68
N PRO A 209 -16.55 40.37 -18.86
CA PRO A 209 -17.83 40.96 -19.28
C PRO A 209 -18.98 40.62 -18.32
N ARG A 210 -18.99 39.39 -17.77
CA ARG A 210 -20.01 38.99 -16.78
C ARG A 210 -19.83 39.70 -15.45
N ARG A 211 -18.59 40.00 -15.04
CA ARG A 211 -18.31 40.74 -13.80
C ARG A 211 -18.69 42.21 -13.92
N GLU A 212 -18.43 42.79 -15.09
CA GLU A 212 -18.85 44.14 -15.43
C GLU A 212 -20.38 44.23 -15.45
N GLU A 213 -21.05 43.28 -16.11
CA GLU A 213 -22.51 43.18 -16.12
C GLU A 213 -23.10 43.01 -14.71
N LEU A 214 -22.51 42.14 -13.89
CA LEU A 214 -22.93 41.97 -12.50
C LEU A 214 -22.83 43.28 -11.72
N SER A 215 -21.73 44.02 -11.92
CA SER A 215 -21.48 45.30 -11.24
C SER A 215 -22.43 46.38 -11.73
N ARG A 216 -22.73 46.39 -13.04
CA ARG A 216 -23.71 47.28 -13.68
C ARG A 216 -25.11 47.03 -13.11
N LEU A 217 -25.61 45.79 -13.18
CA LEU A 217 -26.91 45.41 -12.65
C LEU A 217 -27.04 45.71 -11.16
N ARG A 218 -26.01 45.41 -10.36
CA ARG A 218 -26.04 45.73 -8.92
C ARG A 218 -26.22 47.22 -8.69
N ARG A 219 -25.47 48.06 -9.41
CA ARG A 219 -25.55 49.52 -9.27
C ARG A 219 -26.92 50.04 -9.70
N GLU A 220 -27.41 49.58 -10.86
CA GLU A 220 -28.72 49.99 -11.38
C GLU A 220 -29.86 49.60 -10.43
N LEU A 221 -29.84 48.38 -9.88
CA LEU A 221 -30.85 47.93 -8.91
C LEU A 221 -30.76 48.70 -7.59
N CYS A 222 -29.56 48.94 -7.08
CA CYS A 222 -29.39 49.78 -5.89
C CYS A 222 -29.93 51.19 -6.10
N GLN A 223 -29.67 51.81 -7.26
CA GLN A 223 -30.13 53.16 -7.56
C GLN A 223 -31.64 53.24 -7.84
N SER A 224 -32.19 52.28 -8.57
CA SER A 224 -33.61 52.28 -8.95
C SER A 224 -34.55 51.96 -7.78
N PHE A 225 -34.10 51.16 -6.81
CA PHE A 225 -34.90 50.76 -5.64
C PHE A 225 -34.42 51.35 -4.32
N ASP A 226 -33.49 52.31 -4.36
CA ASP A 226 -32.89 52.94 -3.18
C ASP A 226 -32.40 51.91 -2.15
N LEU A 227 -31.73 50.84 -2.62
CA LEU A 227 -31.22 49.78 -1.76
C LEU A 227 -29.88 50.21 -1.16
N ALA A 228 -29.69 49.94 0.13
CA ALA A 228 -28.42 50.21 0.79
C ALA A 228 -27.27 49.37 0.20
N ASP A 229 -27.53 48.08 -0.08
CA ASP A 229 -26.57 47.18 -0.71
C ASP A 229 -27.25 45.90 -1.24
N ILE A 230 -26.57 45.15 -2.11
CA ILE A 230 -26.94 43.79 -2.51
C ILE A 230 -25.77 42.83 -2.23
N ARG A 231 -26.05 41.75 -1.50
CA ARG A 231 -25.06 40.77 -1.04
C ARG A 231 -25.50 39.34 -1.32
N TRP A 232 -24.54 38.42 -1.17
CA TRP A 232 -24.76 36.98 -1.32
C TRP A 232 -24.18 36.26 -0.10
N GLN A 233 -24.96 35.34 0.49
CA GLN A 233 -24.48 34.52 1.61
C GLN A 233 -23.52 33.42 1.12
N ARG A 234 -23.80 32.84 -0.06
CA ARG A 234 -22.98 31.79 -0.67
C ARG A 234 -22.08 32.34 -1.78
N SER A 235 -20.90 31.73 -1.93
CA SER A 235 -19.93 32.02 -2.98
C SER A 235 -20.34 31.40 -4.33
N TRP A 236 -21.50 31.81 -4.86
CA TRP A 236 -21.93 31.39 -6.20
C TRP A 236 -21.06 32.01 -7.30
N GLY A 237 -20.98 31.32 -8.44
CA GLY A 237 -20.33 31.83 -9.64
C GLY A 237 -20.98 33.09 -10.19
N VAL A 238 -20.21 33.93 -10.89
CA VAL A 238 -20.66 35.24 -11.41
C VAL A 238 -21.93 35.12 -12.27
N ALA A 239 -22.04 34.08 -13.10
CA ALA A 239 -23.21 33.85 -13.93
C ALA A 239 -24.50 33.68 -13.12
N HIS A 240 -24.45 32.89 -12.04
CA HIS A 240 -25.59 32.69 -11.16
C HIS A 240 -26.01 34.00 -10.47
N LYS A 241 -25.03 34.78 -10.01
CA LYS A 241 -25.30 36.10 -9.42
C LYS A 241 -25.96 37.05 -10.42
N CYS A 242 -25.53 37.05 -11.68
CA CYS A 242 -26.18 37.83 -12.74
C CYS A 242 -27.64 37.42 -12.93
N CYS A 243 -27.93 36.12 -13.01
CA CYS A 243 -29.30 35.61 -13.15
C CYS A 243 -30.20 36.07 -12.00
N GLN A 244 -29.71 36.02 -10.75
CA GLN A 244 -30.46 36.51 -9.58
C GLN A 244 -30.80 38.00 -9.68
N LEU A 245 -29.85 38.83 -10.13
CA LEU A 245 -30.10 40.27 -10.32
C LEU A 245 -31.06 40.52 -11.48
N GLN A 246 -30.93 39.81 -12.60
CA GLN A 246 -31.84 39.91 -13.74
C GLN A 246 -33.27 39.52 -13.34
N SER A 247 -33.40 38.48 -12.52
CA SER A 247 -34.68 38.09 -11.97
C SER A 247 -35.27 39.13 -11.02
N LEU A 248 -34.46 39.76 -10.17
CA LEU A 248 -34.90 40.86 -9.32
C LEU A 248 -35.33 42.07 -10.16
N SER A 249 -34.59 42.39 -11.23
CA SER A 249 -34.97 43.40 -12.23
C SER A 249 -36.29 43.02 -12.91
N ARG A 250 -36.50 41.75 -13.25
CA ARG A 250 -37.78 41.31 -13.84
C ARG A 250 -38.93 41.46 -12.86
N LEU A 251 -38.71 41.10 -11.59
CA LEU A 251 -39.70 41.27 -10.52
C LEU A 251 -40.09 42.74 -10.36
N SER A 252 -39.15 43.67 -10.53
CA SER A 252 -39.45 45.09 -10.42
C SER A 252 -40.37 45.62 -11.49
N TYR A 253 -40.21 45.15 -12.72
CA TYR A 253 -41.11 45.52 -13.81
C TYR A 253 -42.51 44.93 -13.62
N GLN A 254 -42.60 43.73 -13.06
CA GLN A 254 -43.89 43.05 -12.86
C GLN A 254 -44.66 43.57 -11.65
N ASN A 255 -43.97 43.85 -10.55
CA ASN A 255 -44.58 44.23 -9.27
C ASN A 255 -43.76 45.35 -8.60
N PRO A 256 -43.82 46.60 -9.08
CA PRO A 256 -43.06 47.72 -8.51
C PRO A 256 -43.41 47.97 -7.04
N GLU A 257 -44.67 47.77 -6.66
CA GLU A 257 -45.12 47.91 -5.27
C GLU A 257 -44.47 46.87 -4.32
N ALA A 258 -43.97 45.74 -4.83
CA ALA A 258 -43.34 44.71 -3.99
C ALA A 258 -41.99 45.15 -3.45
N LEU A 259 -41.37 46.12 -4.12
CA LEU A 259 -40.02 46.59 -3.83
C LEU A 259 -40.00 47.84 -2.96
N ILE A 260 -41.16 48.46 -2.68
CA ILE A 260 -41.26 49.59 -1.73
C ILE A 260 -40.70 49.19 -0.36
N ASN A 261 -40.94 47.94 0.07
CA ASN A 261 -40.44 47.44 1.34
C ASN A 261 -38.93 47.12 1.36
N LEU A 262 -38.27 47.12 0.19
CA LEU A 262 -36.82 46.92 0.11
C LEU A 262 -36.04 48.24 0.18
N GLN A 263 -36.71 49.38 0.01
CA GLN A 263 -36.10 50.70 0.06
C GLN A 263 -35.37 50.91 1.39
N GLY A 264 -34.14 51.43 1.33
CA GLY A 264 -33.26 51.66 2.47
C GLY A 264 -32.64 50.40 3.09
N HIS A 265 -32.99 49.19 2.64
CA HIS A 265 -32.48 47.94 3.21
C HIS A 265 -31.39 47.31 2.34
N THR A 266 -30.53 46.49 2.97
CA THR A 266 -29.62 45.61 2.23
C THR A 266 -30.34 44.31 1.89
N VAL A 267 -30.29 43.93 0.62
CA VAL A 267 -30.84 42.67 0.12
C VAL A 267 -29.74 41.61 0.10
N VAL A 268 -30.02 40.43 0.65
CA VAL A 268 -29.08 39.31 0.72
C VAL A 268 -29.69 38.10 0.04
N PHE A 269 -29.06 37.61 -1.03
CA PHE A 269 -29.42 36.32 -1.60
C PHE A 269 -28.91 35.19 -0.69
N ALA A 270 -29.84 34.44 -0.13
CA ALA A 270 -29.64 33.43 0.91
C ALA A 270 -30.31 32.11 0.53
N ASP A 271 -30.33 31.14 1.44
CA ASP A 271 -30.98 29.84 1.22
C ASP A 271 -32.49 29.90 1.42
N GLN A 272 -32.97 30.81 2.28
CA GLN A 272 -34.37 30.99 2.61
C GLN A 272 -34.75 32.48 2.49
N SER A 273 -36.00 32.75 2.10
CA SER A 273 -36.56 34.10 2.11
C SER A 273 -36.98 34.53 3.52
N GLY A 274 -36.74 35.79 3.89
CA GLY A 274 -37.06 36.31 5.22
C GLY A 274 -36.35 37.61 5.55
N MET A 275 -36.09 37.85 6.84
CA MET A 275 -35.28 38.98 7.32
C MET A 275 -34.31 38.46 8.39
N ASN A 276 -33.06 38.91 8.34
CA ASN A 276 -32.07 38.52 9.35
C ASN A 276 -32.14 39.44 10.59
N ALA A 277 -31.44 39.08 11.67
CA ALA A 277 -31.40 39.88 12.90
C ALA A 277 -30.76 41.28 12.73
N SER A 278 -30.03 41.52 11.63
CA SER A 278 -29.46 42.82 11.29
C SER A 278 -30.44 43.70 10.49
N GLY A 279 -31.65 43.23 10.21
CA GLY A 279 -32.64 43.94 9.41
C GLY A 279 -32.41 43.84 7.90
N HIS A 280 -31.50 42.98 7.42
CA HIS A 280 -31.33 42.74 5.98
C HIS A 280 -32.43 41.81 5.47
N VAL A 281 -32.96 42.13 4.28
CA VAL A 281 -33.98 41.31 3.62
C VAL A 281 -33.29 40.16 2.91
N MET A 282 -33.68 38.94 3.25
CA MET A 282 -33.14 37.71 2.68
C MET A 282 -34.06 37.23 1.55
N LEU A 283 -33.49 36.98 0.37
CA LEU A 283 -34.18 36.38 -0.77
C LEU A 283 -33.64 34.98 -1.01
N GLY A 284 -34.48 33.97 -0.93
CA GLY A 284 -34.10 32.59 -1.15
C GLY A 284 -33.65 32.36 -2.59
N SER A 285 -32.46 31.77 -2.75
CA SER A 285 -31.84 31.52 -4.05
C SER A 285 -32.53 30.39 -4.82
N MET A 286 -33.31 29.55 -4.12
CA MET A 286 -34.10 28.47 -4.69
C MET A 286 -35.58 28.83 -4.84
N ASP A 287 -36.01 29.95 -4.28
CA ASP A 287 -37.40 30.36 -4.29
C ASP A 287 -37.78 30.92 -5.65
N VAL A 288 -39.04 30.72 -6.04
CA VAL A 288 -39.54 31.28 -7.29
C VAL A 288 -39.73 32.78 -7.12
N HIS A 289 -39.33 33.59 -8.10
CA HIS A 289 -39.32 35.05 -8.02
C HIS A 289 -40.62 35.71 -7.55
N HIS A 290 -41.78 35.07 -7.75
CA HIS A 290 -43.06 35.59 -7.23
C HIS A 290 -43.15 35.50 -5.69
N GLN A 291 -42.54 34.50 -5.07
CA GLN A 291 -42.50 34.31 -3.62
C GLN A 291 -41.71 35.42 -2.92
N TRP A 292 -40.75 36.04 -3.62
CA TRP A 292 -40.05 37.22 -3.11
C TRP A 292 -40.98 38.42 -2.89
N ALA A 293 -42.10 38.49 -3.62
CA ALA A 293 -43.13 39.52 -3.41
C ALA A 293 -43.98 39.27 -2.14
N GLU A 294 -43.97 38.05 -1.59
CA GLU A 294 -44.70 37.69 -0.37
C GLU A 294 -43.92 38.00 0.92
N VAL A 295 -42.61 38.28 0.82
CA VAL A 295 -41.76 38.72 1.94
C VAL A 295 -42.32 39.98 2.63
N ARG A 296 -43.22 40.71 1.94
CA ARG A 296 -44.10 41.76 2.48
C ARG A 296 -44.74 41.43 3.82
N SER A 297 -45.20 40.20 4.03
CA SER A 297 -45.93 39.81 5.24
C SER A 297 -44.99 39.73 6.45
N CYS A 298 -43.72 39.39 6.23
CA CYS A 298 -42.74 39.28 7.31
C CYS A 298 -42.29 40.65 7.82
N SER A 299 -42.00 41.63 6.97
CA SER A 299 -41.52 42.95 7.45
C SER A 299 -42.49 43.59 8.47
N ARG A 300 -43.80 43.54 8.21
CA ARG A 300 -44.83 44.01 9.17
C ARG A 300 -44.97 43.15 10.43
N LEU A 301 -44.79 41.83 10.32
CA LEU A 301 -44.89 40.90 11.47
C LEU A 301 -43.63 40.92 12.36
N TRP A 302 -42.45 41.21 11.81
CA TRP A 302 -41.18 41.26 12.54
C TRP A 302 -40.90 42.63 13.18
N LEU A 303 -41.40 43.73 12.61
CA LEU A 303 -41.34 45.06 13.23
C LEU A 303 -42.20 45.20 14.49
N HIS A 304 -43.19 44.32 14.69
CA HIS A 304 -44.09 44.31 15.85
C HIS A 304 -43.86 43.17 16.86
N ARG A 305 -42.86 42.31 16.66
CA ARG A 305 -42.51 41.31 17.68
C ARG A 305 -41.45 41.88 18.62
N PRO A 306 -41.74 42.03 19.93
CA PRO A 306 -40.71 42.41 20.88
C PRO A 306 -39.60 41.37 20.85
N SER A 307 -38.37 41.87 20.84
CA SER A 307 -37.11 41.15 20.88
C SER A 307 -37.13 40.05 21.94
N GLY A 308 -37.41 38.81 21.54
CA GLY A 308 -37.48 37.73 22.52
C GLY A 308 -37.91 36.32 22.06
N PHE A 309 -38.22 36.07 20.78
CA PHE A 309 -38.61 34.71 20.37
C PHE A 309 -37.90 34.26 19.10
N TRP A 310 -36.73 33.69 19.31
CA TRP A 310 -36.11 32.75 18.38
C TRP A 310 -36.78 31.39 18.56
N PHE A 311 -37.59 30.95 17.61
CA PHE A 311 -37.86 29.52 17.46
C PHE A 311 -37.06 29.02 16.26
N LEU A 312 -35.95 28.35 16.58
CA LEU A 312 -35.41 27.28 15.77
C LEU A 312 -36.51 26.21 15.67
N THR A 313 -36.97 25.93 14.45
CA THR A 313 -37.58 24.64 14.16
C THR A 313 -36.65 23.89 13.22
N SER A 314 -36.23 22.72 13.70
CA SER A 314 -35.42 21.70 13.03
C SER A 314 -36.03 21.19 11.74
#